data_AF-R0DZB4-F1
#
_entry.id   AF-R0DZB4-F1
#
_cell.length_a   1.000
_cell.length_b   1.000
_cell.length_c   1.000
_cell.angle_alpha   90.00
_cell.angle_beta   90.00
_cell.angle_gamma   90.00
#
_symmetry.space_group_name_H-M   'P 1'
#
loop_
_entity.id
_entity.type
_entity.pdbx_description
1 polymer ?
#
loop_
_entity_poly.entity_id
_entity_poly.type
_entity_poly.pdbx_seq_one_letter_code
_entity_poly.pdbx_strand_id
1 'polypeptide(L)'
;MEQQFEQAVPATSSNTNQTIAEQRRKQRIELRVTSIERAQLEALALTSGYTNLAQYLRETGLHTGRALPPTADYQLQLQWLQAINRIADHVREIADQIVGGRQPDDDMLYYVLQVHEIAEDIWKEARQDSKPAGDA
;
A
#
# COMPACT_ATOMS: atom_id res chain seq x y z
N MET A 1 -34.06 36.10 51.76
CA MET A 1 -32.73 35.50 51.97
C MET A 1 -32.50 34.57 50.79
N GLU A 2 -31.94 35.10 49.69
CA GLU A 2 -30.49 35.12 49.38
C GLU A 2 -30.06 33.73 48.88
N GLN A 3 -30.01 33.54 47.56
CA GLN A 3 -28.80 33.65 46.71
C GLN A 3 -27.62 32.80 47.21
N GLN A 4 -27.18 31.82 46.41
CA GLN A 4 -25.93 31.89 45.63
C GLN A 4 -25.62 30.54 44.94
N PHE A 5 -25.33 30.62 43.65
CA PHE A 5 -24.63 29.59 42.87
C PHE A 5 -23.17 29.60 43.28
N GLU A 6 -22.55 28.43 43.51
CA GLU A 6 -21.13 28.28 43.19
C GLU A 6 -20.75 26.82 42.91
N GLN A 7 -19.89 26.71 41.91
CA GLN A 7 -19.45 25.51 41.22
C GLN A 7 -18.54 24.65 42.09
N ALA A 8 -18.58 23.34 41.87
CA ALA A 8 -17.38 22.51 41.96
C ALA A 8 -17.51 21.37 40.95
N VAL A 9 -17.08 21.65 39.71
CA VAL A 9 -16.67 20.62 38.77
C VAL A 9 -15.59 19.79 39.48
N PRO A 10 -15.71 18.46 39.63
CA PRO A 10 -14.58 17.70 40.12
C PRO A 10 -13.46 17.85 39.09
N ALA A 11 -12.40 18.53 39.53
CA ALA A 11 -11.22 18.82 38.76
C ALA A 11 -10.74 17.55 38.06
N THR A 12 -10.66 17.61 36.73
CA THR A 12 -9.86 16.73 35.89
C THR A 12 -8.44 16.79 36.43
N SER A 13 -8.13 15.90 37.38
CA SER A 13 -6.76 15.60 37.74
C SER A 13 -6.24 14.77 36.58
N SER A 14 -5.79 15.46 35.54
CA SER A 14 -4.97 14.94 34.47
C SER A 14 -3.71 14.36 35.10
N ASN A 15 -3.82 13.14 35.62
CA ASN A 15 -2.70 12.38 36.11
C ASN A 15 -2.01 11.78 34.89
N THR A 16 -1.37 12.64 34.11
CA THR A 16 -0.51 12.31 32.95
C THR A 16 0.75 11.55 33.38
N ASN A 17 0.83 11.15 34.66
CA ASN A 17 1.84 10.27 35.23
C ASN A 17 1.30 8.86 35.50
N GLN A 18 0.23 8.42 34.83
CA GLN A 18 -0.05 6.99 34.65
C GLN A 18 1.05 6.37 33.77
N THR A 19 2.17 6.07 34.44
CA THR A 19 2.96 4.86 34.29
C THR A 19 3.36 4.45 32.86
N ILE A 20 4.37 5.14 32.31
CA ILE A 20 5.23 4.57 31.24
C ILE A 20 5.74 3.15 31.64
N ALA A 21 5.84 2.86 32.94
CA ALA A 21 6.21 1.55 33.46
C ALA A 21 5.20 0.43 33.15
N GLU A 22 3.91 0.74 32.92
CA GLU A 22 2.87 -0.27 32.65
C GLU A 22 2.87 -0.76 31.20
N GLN A 23 3.48 -0.02 30.27
CA GLN A 23 3.57 -0.39 28.84
C GLN A 23 4.84 -1.17 28.47
N ARG A 24 5.67 -1.57 29.45
CA ARG A 24 6.81 -2.46 29.17
C ARG A 24 6.31 -3.83 28.71
N ARG A 25 7.00 -4.40 27.72
CA ARG A 25 6.73 -5.74 27.19
C ARG A 25 6.96 -6.79 28.29
N LYS A 26 5.89 -7.43 28.78
CA LYS A 26 5.93 -8.44 29.85
C LYS A 26 5.80 -9.88 29.36
N GLN A 27 5.30 -10.10 28.14
CA GLN A 27 5.04 -11.41 27.57
C GLN A 27 5.97 -11.69 26.38
N ARG A 28 6.46 -12.93 26.29
CA ARG A 28 7.26 -13.42 25.17
C ARG A 28 6.39 -14.26 24.25
N ILE A 29 6.48 -13.99 22.94
CA ILE A 29 5.88 -14.83 21.89
C ILE A 29 7.03 -15.56 21.21
N GLU A 30 6.90 -16.88 21.07
CA GLU A 30 7.87 -17.74 20.40
C GLU A 30 7.27 -18.28 19.10
N LEU A 31 8.00 -18.11 18.00
CA LEU A 31 7.63 -18.61 16.68
C LEU A 31 8.67 -19.65 16.24
N ARG A 32 8.21 -20.81 15.80
CA ARG A 32 9.08 -21.82 15.17
C ARG A 32 9.15 -21.54 13.68
N VAL A 33 10.38 -21.40 13.19
CA VAL A 33 10.68 -21.16 11.78
C VAL A 33 11.82 -22.06 11.35
N THR A 34 11.85 -22.41 10.08
CA THR A 34 12.99 -23.04 9.43
C THR A 34 14.16 -22.05 9.30
N SER A 35 15.37 -22.56 9.04
CA SER A 35 16.55 -21.72 8.80
C SER A 35 16.38 -20.78 7.59
N ILE A 36 15.65 -21.23 6.57
CA ILE A 36 15.38 -20.45 5.36
C ILE A 36 14.40 -19.32 5.66
N GLU A 37 13.28 -19.62 6.32
CA GLU A 37 12.27 -18.63 6.70
C GLU A 37 12.88 -17.56 7.62
N ARG A 38 13.74 -17.97 8.56
CA ARG A 38 14.44 -17.02 9.41
C ARG A 38 15.29 -16.04 8.60
N ALA A 39 16.08 -16.53 7.65
CA ALA A 39 16.92 -15.69 6.81
C ALA A 39 16.09 -14.72 5.95
N GLN A 40 14.95 -15.17 5.43
CA GLN A 40 14.02 -14.31 4.68
C GLN A 40 13.43 -13.21 5.57
N LEU A 41 13.01 -13.53 6.79
CA LEU A 41 12.48 -12.55 7.74
C LEU A 41 13.55 -11.52 8.16
N GLU A 42 14.80 -11.96 8.32
CA GLU A 42 15.93 -11.05 8.61
C GLU A 42 16.21 -10.12 7.42
N ALA A 43 16.20 -10.62 6.20
CA ALA A 43 16.34 -9.80 5.00
C ALA A 43 15.20 -8.77 4.88
N LEU A 44 13.96 -9.18 5.11
CA LEU A 44 12.78 -8.31 5.06
C LEU A 44 12.81 -7.21 6.14
N ALA A 45 13.31 -7.54 7.33
CA ALA A 45 13.49 -6.57 8.40
C ALA A 45 14.50 -5.48 7.98
N LEU A 46 15.64 -5.89 7.41
CA LEU A 46 16.68 -4.98 6.93
C LEU A 46 16.20 -4.08 5.79
N THR A 47 15.53 -4.64 4.78
CA THR A 47 14.99 -3.87 3.65
C THR A 47 13.94 -2.86 4.08
N SER A 48 13.20 -3.17 5.15
CA SER A 48 12.17 -2.29 5.71
C SER A 48 12.75 -1.26 6.70
N GLY A 49 14.09 -1.18 6.83
CA GLY A 49 14.78 -0.19 7.66
C GLY A 49 14.85 -0.53 9.15
N TYR A 50 14.48 -1.75 9.55
CA TYR A 50 14.55 -2.17 10.94
C TYR A 50 15.94 -2.73 11.26
N THR A 51 16.45 -2.32 12.42
CA THR A 51 17.71 -2.83 12.98
C THR A 51 17.52 -4.13 13.75
N ASN A 52 16.28 -4.52 14.06
CA ASN A 52 15.96 -5.68 14.88
C ASN A 52 14.75 -6.45 14.34
N LEU A 53 14.94 -7.75 14.11
CA LEU A 53 13.90 -8.69 13.68
C LEU A 53 12.69 -8.70 14.63
N ALA A 54 12.90 -8.66 15.95
CA ALA A 54 11.82 -8.67 16.93
C ALA A 54 10.98 -7.37 16.89
N GLN A 55 11.59 -6.26 16.48
CA GLN A 55 10.87 -5.03 16.25
C GLN A 55 10.02 -5.13 14.98
N TYR A 56 10.63 -5.58 13.88
CA TYR A 56 9.94 -5.83 12.62
C TYR A 56 8.72 -6.74 12.79
N LEU A 57 8.90 -7.94 13.36
CA LEU A 57 7.83 -8.92 13.54
C LEU A 57 6.66 -8.39 14.40
N ARG A 58 6.97 -7.58 15.40
CA ARG A 58 5.95 -6.95 16.25
C ARG A 58 5.17 -5.89 15.48
N GLU A 59 5.86 -5.02 14.76
CA GLU A 59 5.18 -3.97 14.01
C GLU A 59 4.35 -4.59 12.88
N THR A 60 4.90 -5.52 12.11
CA THR A 60 4.15 -6.28 11.11
C THR A 60 2.98 -7.07 11.71
N GLY A 61 3.18 -7.74 12.85
CA GLY A 61 2.15 -8.55 13.51
C GLY A 61 1.06 -7.75 14.25
N LEU A 62 1.33 -6.50 14.62
CA LEU A 62 0.32 -5.59 15.20
C LEU A 62 -0.40 -4.76 14.14
N HIS A 63 0.20 -4.58 12.97
CA HIS A 63 -0.40 -3.90 11.83
C HIS A 63 -1.12 -4.90 10.91
N THR A 64 -2.03 -5.71 11.46
CA THR A 64 -2.89 -6.66 10.71
C THR A 64 -4.00 -5.98 9.91
N GLY A 65 -3.83 -4.70 9.57
CA GLY A 65 -4.77 -3.95 8.73
C GLY A 65 -4.30 -3.75 7.28
N ARG A 66 -3.04 -4.06 6.94
CA ARG A 66 -2.54 -3.78 5.57
C ARG A 66 -1.34 -4.61 5.10
N ALA A 67 -1.29 -5.87 5.51
CA ALA A 67 -0.46 -6.86 4.84
C ALA A 67 -1.27 -8.15 4.76
N LEU A 68 -2.35 -8.14 3.96
CA LEU A 68 -2.78 -9.40 3.38
C LEU A 68 -1.56 -9.97 2.62
N PRO A 69 -1.33 -11.30 2.64
CA PRO A 69 -0.51 -11.91 1.60
C PRO A 69 -1.03 -11.41 0.25
N PRO A 70 -0.23 -11.30 -0.82
CA PRO A 70 -0.73 -10.83 -2.10
C PRO A 70 -1.89 -11.74 -2.49
N THR A 71 -3.13 -11.30 -2.23
CA THR A 71 -4.31 -12.00 -2.70
C THR A 71 -4.19 -11.95 -4.21
N ALA A 72 -4.73 -12.96 -4.90
CA ALA A 72 -4.80 -12.93 -6.36
C ALA A 72 -5.30 -11.55 -6.83
N ASP A 73 -6.27 -10.98 -6.12
CA ASP A 73 -6.79 -9.62 -6.33
C ASP A 73 -5.75 -8.50 -6.19
N TYR A 74 -4.84 -8.56 -5.21
CA TYR A 74 -3.79 -7.55 -5.03
C TYR A 74 -2.69 -7.69 -6.10
N GLN A 75 -2.32 -8.92 -6.47
CA GLN A 75 -1.38 -9.17 -7.57
C GLN A 75 -1.98 -8.71 -8.91
N LEU A 76 -3.25 -9.00 -9.13
CA LEU A 76 -4.02 -8.54 -10.28
C LEU A 76 -4.09 -7.00 -10.31
N GLN A 77 -4.36 -6.36 -9.17
CA GLN A 77 -4.32 -4.89 -9.06
C GLN A 77 -2.94 -4.30 -9.39
N LEU A 78 -1.86 -4.95 -8.93
CA LEU A 78 -0.48 -4.57 -9.26
C LEU A 78 -0.17 -4.72 -10.75
N GLN A 79 -0.65 -5.80 -11.38
CA GLN A 79 -0.51 -6.01 -12.82
C GLN A 79 -1.24 -4.92 -13.62
N TRP A 80 -2.48 -4.59 -13.23
CA TRP A 80 -3.22 -3.48 -13.84
C TRP A 80 -2.50 -2.14 -13.66
N LEU A 81 -1.97 -1.88 -12.47
CA LEU A 81 -1.21 -0.65 -12.21
C LEU A 81 0.05 -0.56 -13.09
N GLN A 82 0.78 -1.67 -13.26
CA GLN A 82 1.96 -1.72 -14.13
C GLN A 82 1.59 -1.51 -15.60
N ALA A 83 0.50 -2.13 -16.06
CA ALA A 83 0.01 -1.98 -17.42
C ALA A 83 -0.37 -0.53 -17.73
N ILE A 84 -1.07 0.14 -16.81
CA ILE A 84 -1.43 1.56 -16.93
C ILE A 84 -0.18 2.46 -16.94
N ASN A 85 0.78 2.20 -16.06
CA ASN A 85 2.02 2.99 -16.02
C ASN A 85 2.80 2.87 -17.33
N ARG A 86 2.85 1.68 -17.94
CA ARG A 86 3.49 1.49 -19.24
C ARG A 86 2.82 2.31 -20.35
N ILE A 87 1.48 2.34 -20.39
CA ILE A 87 0.75 3.19 -21.34
C ILE A 87 1.09 4.67 -21.09
N ALA A 88 1.11 5.10 -19.82
CA ALA A 88 1.41 6.48 -19.45
C ALA A 88 2.82 6.90 -19.86
N ASP A 89 3.81 6.00 -19.75
CA ASP A 89 5.18 6.27 -20.20
C ASP A 89 5.26 6.43 -21.71
N HIS A 90 4.59 5.58 -22.50
CA HIS A 90 4.53 5.73 -23.95
C HIS A 90 3.83 7.03 -24.39
N VAL A 91 2.74 7.41 -23.73
CA VAL A 91 2.05 8.68 -23.99
C VAL A 91 2.93 9.87 -23.62
N ARG A 92 3.69 9.78 -22.52
CA ARG A 92 4.64 10.83 -22.11
C ARG A 92 5.75 11.01 -23.15
N GLU A 93 6.30 9.93 -23.68
CA GLU A 93 7.35 10.00 -24.71
C GLU A 93 6.87 10.73 -25.97
N ILE A 94 5.63 10.49 -26.40
CA ILE A 94 4.99 11.22 -27.51
C ILE A 94 4.77 12.70 -27.14
N ALA A 95 4.27 12.96 -25.93
CA ALA A 95 4.01 14.31 -25.46
C ALA A 95 5.30 15.15 -25.38
N ASP A 96 6.40 14.57 -24.92
CA ASP A 96 7.71 15.24 -24.82
C ASP A 96 8.24 15.61 -26.21
N GLN A 97 8.03 14.76 -27.22
CA GLN A 97 8.39 15.07 -28.61
C GLN A 97 7.57 16.24 -29.17
N ILE A 98 6.26 16.29 -28.88
CA ILE A 98 5.37 17.39 -29.30
C ILE A 98 5.74 18.70 -28.60
N VAL A 99 5.98 18.66 -27.28
CA VAL A 99 6.43 19.83 -26.50
C VAL A 99 7.80 20.31 -26.97
N GLY A 100 8.66 19.40 -27.43
CA GLY A 100 9.94 19.71 -28.08
C GLY A 100 9.82 20.43 -29.43
N GLY A 101 8.60 20.74 -29.89
CA GLY A 101 8.33 21.49 -31.11
C GLY A 101 8.29 20.63 -32.38
N ARG A 102 8.33 19.29 -32.25
CA ARG A 102 8.13 18.37 -33.36
C ARG A 102 6.63 18.33 -33.70
N GLN A 103 6.28 18.58 -34.96
CA GLN A 103 4.92 18.30 -35.42
C GLN A 103 4.71 16.78 -35.50
N PRO A 104 3.51 16.27 -35.15
CA PRO A 104 3.21 14.86 -35.30
C PRO A 104 3.44 14.42 -36.74
N ASP A 105 4.38 13.50 -36.94
CA ASP A 105 4.64 12.85 -38.22
C ASP A 105 3.87 11.51 -38.31
N ASP A 106 3.84 10.91 -39.49
CA ASP A 106 3.12 9.65 -39.72
C ASP A 106 3.63 8.51 -38.82
N ASP A 107 4.92 8.52 -38.47
CA ASP A 107 5.53 7.54 -37.56
C ASP A 107 5.04 7.72 -36.12
N MET A 108 4.93 8.97 -35.63
CA MET A 108 4.34 9.28 -34.33
C MET A 108 2.87 8.91 -34.27
N LEU A 109 2.12 9.13 -35.35
CA LEU A 109 0.71 8.72 -35.43
C LEU A 109 0.57 7.19 -35.42
N TYR A 110 1.46 6.48 -36.11
CA TYR A 110 1.52 5.02 -36.06
C TYR A 110 1.87 4.51 -34.67
N TYR A 111 2.79 5.16 -33.97
CA TYR A 111 3.15 4.83 -32.59
C TYR A 111 1.99 5.06 -31.62
N VAL A 112 1.23 6.16 -31.76
CA VAL A 112 0.00 6.41 -30.99
C VAL A 112 -1.04 5.32 -31.23
N LEU A 113 -1.20 4.86 -32.47
CA LEU A 113 -2.11 3.78 -32.80
C LEU A 113 -1.72 2.48 -32.08
N GLN A 114 -0.43 2.13 -32.05
CA GLN A 114 0.06 0.96 -31.32
C GLN A 114 -0.20 1.07 -29.80
N VAL A 115 0.02 2.26 -29.22
CA VAL A 115 -0.30 2.50 -27.80
C VAL A 115 -1.80 2.33 -27.54
N HIS A 116 -2.64 2.74 -28.49
CA HIS A 116 -4.09 2.58 -28.39
C HIS A 116 -4.51 1.10 -28.44
N GLU A 117 -3.93 0.32 -29.36
CA GLU A 117 -4.17 -1.13 -29.47
C GLU A 117 -3.77 -1.85 -28.18
N ILE A 118 -2.59 -1.55 -27.62
CA ILE A 118 -2.13 -2.11 -26.34
C ILE A 118 -3.11 -1.76 -25.21
N ALA A 119 -3.58 -0.51 -25.15
CA ALA A 119 -4.56 -0.09 -24.16
C ALA A 119 -5.91 -0.81 -24.32
N GLU A 120 -6.35 -1.04 -25.55
CA GLU A 120 -7.58 -1.77 -25.84
C GLU A 120 -7.48 -3.25 -25.44
N ASP A 121 -6.34 -3.89 -25.69
CA ASP A 121 -6.10 -5.29 -25.31
C ASP A 121 -6.09 -5.47 -23.78
N ILE A 122 -5.38 -4.58 -23.07
CA ILE A 122 -5.37 -4.54 -21.60
C ILE A 122 -6.80 -4.32 -21.07
N TRP A 123 -7.57 -3.44 -21.69
CA TRP A 123 -8.96 -3.20 -21.28
C TRP A 123 -9.88 -4.40 -21.52
N LYS A 124 -9.71 -5.11 -22.65
CA LYS A 124 -10.45 -6.35 -22.94
C LYS A 124 -10.15 -7.43 -21.92
N GLU A 125 -8.88 -7.63 -21.57
CA GLU A 125 -8.42 -8.59 -20.56
C GLU A 125 -9.02 -8.25 -19.18
N ALA A 126 -8.92 -6.98 -18.75
CA ALA A 126 -9.51 -6.52 -17.49
C ALA A 126 -11.02 -6.73 -17.42
N ARG A 127 -11.71 -6.53 -18.54
CA ARG A 127 -13.17 -6.71 -18.63
C ARG A 127 -13.56 -8.19 -18.61
N GLN A 128 -12.77 -9.09 -19.18
CA GLN A 128 -13.04 -10.52 -19.15
C GLN A 128 -12.87 -11.10 -17.74
N ASP A 129 -11.84 -10.68 -17.02
CA ASP A 129 -11.60 -11.09 -15.62
C ASP A 129 -12.62 -10.51 -14.63
N SER A 130 -13.28 -9.40 -14.99
CA SER A 130 -14.32 -8.78 -14.18
C SER A 130 -15.70 -9.42 -14.32
N LYS A 131 -15.88 -10.44 -15.19
CA LYS A 131 -17.19 -11.07 -15.40
C LYS A 131 -17.48 -12.02 -14.22
N PRO A 132 -18.46 -11.75 -13.36
CA PRO A 132 -18.79 -12.67 -12.27
C PRO A 132 -19.27 -14.00 -12.86
N ALA A 133 -18.69 -15.10 -12.38
CA ALA A 133 -19.24 -16.43 -12.57
C ALA A 133 -20.57 -16.51 -11.81
N GLY A 134 -21.67 -16.17 -12.47
CA GLY A 134 -23.00 -16.19 -11.86
C GLY A 134 -24.07 -15.70 -12.82
N ASP A 135 -24.56 -16.62 -13.65
CA ASP A 135 -25.99 -16.84 -13.90
C ASP A 135 -26.10 -17.96 -14.93
N ALA A 136 -26.30 -19.18 -14.42
CA ALA A 136 -26.73 -20.36 -15.15
C ALA A 136 -27.92 -20.96 -14.40
#